data_AF-A0AB35YVQ8-F1
#
_entry.id   AF-A0AB35YVQ8-F1
#
_cell.length_a   1.000
_cell.length_b   1.000
_cell.length_c   1.000
_cell.angle_alpha   90.00
_cell.angle_beta   90.00
_cell.angle_gamma   90.00
#
_symmetry.space_group_name_H-M   'P 1'
#
loop_
_entity.id
_entity.type
_entity.pdbx_description
1 polymer ?
#
loop_
_entity_poly.entity_id
_entity_poly.type
_entity_poly.pdbx_seq_one_letter_code
_entity_poly.pdbx_strand_id
1 'polypeptide(L)'
;MAEDKNETTQALGVIPLLDRLWRFNKVMTLGYCFLFLDAFLSYGKGYGVFALSSSKLSDFNLGDVCLFLLLFGLISSLGLFFLEGVVFAVLTELKAYRLFPCEGSDKRKKSGYVYIGDLREYAMREQSELAYKEYKEAFGKWYDELVNLHEARRVSFGCLFLFVFGWILSAFNGSKGVFLDGVYSFLDLSMSHFLLGCIVFLVLLVVYLAFYGREVDSSLWVYYPPLYDIKVKEEKKRREREREIEREYEMNKRKLKDKQDW
;
A
#
# COMPACT_ATOMS: atom_id res chain seq x y z
N MET A 1 18.70 -55.55 18.28
CA MET A 1 17.48 -55.71 17.46
C MET A 1 16.82 -54.34 17.44
N ALA A 2 17.24 -53.50 16.50
CA ALA A 2 16.69 -53.35 15.15
C ALA A 2 15.43 -52.48 15.21
N GLU A 3 15.62 -51.15 15.06
CA GLU A 3 15.22 -50.31 13.91
C GLU A 3 14.06 -49.42 14.43
N ASP A 4 14.02 -48.10 14.25
CA ASP A 4 14.11 -47.45 12.95
C ASP A 4 14.60 -45.98 13.05
N LYS A 5 15.56 -45.69 12.18
CA LYS A 5 15.93 -44.44 11.48
C LYS A 5 15.05 -43.23 11.82
N ASN A 6 15.54 -42.19 12.49
CA ASN A 6 16.37 -41.13 11.91
C ASN A 6 16.05 -40.67 10.47
N GLU A 7 14.77 -40.76 10.07
CA GLU A 7 14.24 -40.10 8.87
C GLU A 7 13.25 -39.01 9.24
N THR A 8 13.75 -37.85 9.64
CA THR A 8 13.19 -36.58 9.16
C THR A 8 14.35 -35.66 8.87
N THR A 9 15.16 -36.13 7.91
CA THR A 9 15.89 -35.28 6.99
C THR A 9 15.05 -34.05 6.73
N GLN A 10 15.57 -32.92 7.18
CA GLN A 10 15.19 -31.57 6.79
C GLN A 10 14.45 -31.60 5.46
N ALA A 11 13.11 -31.53 5.51
CA ALA A 11 12.35 -31.03 4.38
C ALA A 11 12.78 -29.57 4.27
N LEU A 12 13.89 -29.34 3.54
CA LEU A 12 14.35 -28.07 3.01
C LEU A 12 13.18 -27.53 2.20
N GLY A 13 12.30 -26.85 2.92
CA GLY A 13 10.92 -26.70 2.56
C GLY A 13 10.77 -25.67 1.47
N VAL A 14 10.79 -26.12 0.23
CA VAL A 14 10.30 -25.33 -0.91
C VAL A 14 8.86 -24.88 -0.63
N ILE A 15 8.05 -25.70 0.06
CA ILE A 15 6.65 -25.42 0.39
C ILE A 15 6.48 -24.23 1.36
N PRO A 16 7.12 -24.18 2.55
CA PRO A 16 7.04 -23.01 3.43
C PRO A 16 7.72 -21.76 2.86
N LEU A 17 8.71 -21.91 1.96
CA LEU A 17 9.24 -20.81 1.16
C LEU A 17 8.21 -20.31 0.14
N LEU A 18 7.51 -21.23 -0.55
CA LEU A 18 6.46 -20.96 -1.52
C LEU A 18 5.25 -20.27 -0.88
N ASP A 19 4.82 -20.72 0.30
CA ASP A 19 3.80 -20.06 1.13
C ASP A 19 4.23 -18.66 1.59
N ARG A 20 5.54 -18.47 1.86
CA ARG A 20 6.09 -17.14 2.14
C ARG A 20 6.16 -16.26 0.90
N LEU A 21 6.45 -16.84 -0.25
CA LEU A 21 6.55 -16.20 -1.56
C LEU A 21 5.17 -15.78 -2.07
N TRP A 22 4.12 -16.55 -1.80
CA TRP A 22 2.74 -16.30 -2.22
C TRP A 22 2.12 -15.03 -1.64
N ARG A 23 2.80 -14.37 -0.69
CA ARG A 23 2.42 -13.01 -0.27
C ARG A 23 2.68 -12.05 -1.42
N PHE A 24 1.61 -11.48 -1.97
CA PHE A 24 1.64 -10.58 -3.13
C PHE A 24 2.75 -9.51 -3.06
N ASN A 25 2.95 -8.89 -1.90
CA ASN A 25 3.99 -7.87 -1.69
C ASN A 25 5.41 -8.43 -1.99
N LYS A 26 5.71 -9.68 -1.58
CA LYS A 26 7.00 -10.33 -1.80
C LYS A 26 7.20 -10.77 -3.26
N VAL A 27 6.16 -11.26 -3.92
CA VAL A 27 6.21 -11.56 -5.37
C VAL A 27 6.55 -10.29 -6.15
N MET A 28 5.88 -9.19 -5.82
CA MET A 28 6.11 -7.90 -6.46
C MET A 28 7.53 -7.39 -6.20
N THR A 29 8.06 -7.53 -4.97
CA THR A 29 9.45 -7.15 -4.66
C THR A 29 10.46 -7.96 -5.48
N LEU A 30 10.22 -9.26 -5.66
CA LEU A 30 11.07 -10.08 -6.52
C LEU A 30 10.98 -9.68 -7.99
N GLY A 31 9.76 -9.40 -8.48
CA GLY A 31 9.55 -8.85 -9.82
C GLY A 31 10.30 -7.53 -10.03
N TYR A 32 10.26 -6.65 -9.03
CA TYR A 32 11.01 -5.39 -9.02
C TYR A 32 12.53 -5.64 -9.10
N CYS A 33 13.07 -6.53 -8.27
CA CYS A 33 14.49 -6.89 -8.31
C CYS A 33 14.91 -7.45 -9.68
N PHE A 34 14.05 -8.30 -10.26
CA PHE A 34 14.30 -8.90 -11.57
C PHE A 34 14.31 -7.83 -12.68
N LEU A 35 13.31 -6.96 -12.72
CA LEU A 35 13.24 -5.86 -13.69
C LEU A 35 14.39 -4.87 -13.51
N PHE A 36 14.84 -4.65 -12.27
CA PHE A 36 15.98 -3.78 -12.01
C PHE A 36 17.28 -4.39 -12.54
N LEU A 37 17.47 -5.70 -12.36
CA LEU A 37 18.60 -6.43 -12.95
C LEU A 37 18.55 -6.41 -14.47
N ASP A 38 17.37 -6.59 -15.06
CA ASP A 38 17.14 -6.51 -16.50
C ASP A 38 17.49 -5.13 -17.07
N ALA A 39 17.02 -4.07 -16.42
CA ALA A 39 17.35 -2.70 -16.80
C ALA A 39 18.84 -2.39 -16.62
N PHE A 40 19.46 -2.84 -15.52
CA PHE A 40 20.89 -2.64 -15.25
C PHE A 40 21.76 -3.31 -16.31
N LEU A 41 21.45 -4.55 -16.67
CA LEU A 41 22.18 -5.28 -17.70
C LEU A 41 21.98 -4.67 -19.08
N SER A 42 20.74 -4.29 -19.40
CA SER A 42 20.39 -3.67 -20.66
C SER A 42 21.12 -2.33 -20.84
N TYR A 43 21.22 -1.53 -19.78
CA TYR A 43 21.95 -0.25 -19.79
C TYR A 43 23.47 -0.42 -19.80
N GLY A 44 24.02 -1.28 -18.93
CA GLY A 44 25.47 -1.39 -18.73
C GLY A 44 26.19 -2.26 -19.76
N LYS A 45 25.53 -3.30 -20.28
CA LYS A 45 26.15 -4.32 -21.15
C LYS A 45 25.40 -4.53 -22.47
N GLY A 46 24.23 -3.89 -22.67
CA GLY A 46 23.49 -3.93 -23.93
C GLY A 46 22.69 -5.22 -24.18
N TYR A 47 22.44 -6.01 -23.13
CA TYR A 47 21.59 -7.20 -23.19
C TYR A 47 20.79 -7.37 -21.89
N GLY A 48 19.59 -7.95 -21.97
CA GLY A 48 18.76 -8.20 -20.78
C GLY A 48 19.02 -9.55 -20.10
N VAL A 49 18.28 -9.83 -19.03
CA VAL A 49 18.41 -11.04 -18.21
C VAL A 49 18.14 -12.31 -19.02
N PHE A 50 17.23 -12.29 -19.99
CA PHE A 50 16.94 -13.46 -20.82
C PHE A 50 18.02 -13.77 -21.85
N ALA A 51 18.94 -12.83 -22.10
CA ALA A 51 20.13 -13.06 -22.93
C ALA A 51 21.36 -13.52 -22.14
N LEU A 52 21.23 -13.78 -20.82
CA LEU A 52 22.30 -14.34 -19.99
C LEU A 52 22.59 -15.78 -20.39
N SER A 53 23.76 -15.99 -20.98
CA SER A 53 24.36 -17.32 -21.17
C SER A 53 25.54 -17.50 -20.20
N SER A 54 25.95 -18.75 -19.99
CA SER A 54 27.14 -19.07 -19.17
C SER A 54 28.40 -18.31 -19.63
N SER A 55 28.54 -18.07 -20.94
CA SER A 55 29.62 -17.28 -21.53
C SER A 55 29.56 -15.77 -21.27
N LYS A 56 28.40 -15.22 -20.92
CA LYS A 56 28.24 -13.80 -20.54
C LYS A 56 28.29 -13.59 -19.03
N LEU A 57 28.07 -14.66 -18.27
CA LEU A 57 28.28 -14.69 -16.82
C LEU A 57 29.77 -14.62 -16.45
N SER A 58 30.67 -15.10 -17.32
CA SER A 58 32.12 -14.92 -17.12
C SER A 58 32.60 -13.48 -17.26
N ASP A 59 31.83 -12.62 -17.94
CA ASP A 59 32.14 -11.20 -18.12
C ASP A 59 31.69 -10.31 -16.94
N PHE A 60 31.11 -10.91 -15.90
CA PHE A 60 30.71 -10.23 -14.67
C PHE A 60 31.90 -10.05 -13.75
N ASN A 61 32.32 -8.79 -13.57
CA ASN A 61 33.31 -8.46 -12.56
C ASN A 61 32.64 -8.30 -11.18
N LEU A 62 33.40 -8.57 -10.12
CA LEU A 62 32.96 -8.30 -8.74
C LEU A 62 32.57 -6.82 -8.55
N GLY A 63 33.24 -5.92 -9.27
CA GLY A 63 32.90 -4.50 -9.32
C GLY A 63 31.52 -4.20 -9.91
N ASP A 64 31.07 -4.97 -10.91
CA ASP A 64 29.73 -4.81 -11.51
C ASP A 64 28.65 -5.23 -10.51
N VAL A 65 28.90 -6.26 -9.72
CA VAL A 65 28.00 -6.70 -8.63
C VAL A 65 27.94 -5.65 -7.52
N CYS A 66 29.07 -5.07 -7.14
CA CYS A 66 29.12 -4.01 -6.13
C CYS A 66 28.38 -2.74 -6.61
N LEU A 67 28.60 -2.34 -7.86
CA LEU A 67 27.91 -1.22 -8.48
C LEU A 67 26.40 -1.46 -8.57
N PHE A 68 25.99 -2.68 -8.96
CA PHE A 68 24.59 -3.09 -8.97
C PHE A 68 23.96 -2.95 -7.59
N LEU A 69 24.58 -3.48 -6.54
CA LEU A 69 24.06 -3.40 -5.17
C LEU A 69 23.97 -1.96 -4.67
N LEU A 70 24.96 -1.12 -4.97
CA LEU A 70 24.97 0.29 -4.61
C LEU A 70 23.85 1.06 -5.33
N LEU A 71 23.72 0.89 -6.65
CA LEU A 71 22.67 1.55 -7.44
C LEU A 71 21.28 1.05 -7.05
N PHE A 72 21.12 -0.26 -6.86
CA PHE A 72 19.88 -0.86 -6.37
C PHE A 72 19.51 -0.29 -5.01
N GLY A 73 20.45 -0.23 -4.07
CA GLY A 73 20.24 0.34 -2.75
C GLY A 73 19.85 1.82 -2.81
N LEU A 74 20.54 2.62 -3.62
CA LEU A 74 20.29 4.06 -3.74
C LEU A 74 18.94 4.35 -4.42
N ILE A 75 18.63 3.66 -5.52
CA ILE A 75 17.37 3.83 -6.24
C ILE A 75 16.20 3.30 -5.43
N SER A 76 16.34 2.15 -4.76
CA SER A 76 15.28 1.59 -3.92
C SER A 76 14.99 2.40 -2.66
N SER A 77 16.02 2.99 -2.04
CA SER A 77 15.85 3.80 -0.83
C SER A 77 15.40 5.23 -1.13
N LEU A 78 16.05 5.90 -2.07
CA LEU A 78 15.88 7.34 -2.31
C LEU A 78 15.15 7.63 -3.62
N GLY A 79 15.60 7.01 -4.71
CA GLY A 79 15.10 7.30 -6.07
C GLY A 79 13.59 7.05 -6.19
N LEU A 80 13.13 5.88 -5.74
CA LEU A 80 11.72 5.51 -5.75
C LEU A 80 10.87 6.40 -4.86
N PHE A 81 11.39 6.81 -3.70
CA PHE A 81 10.66 7.69 -2.79
C PHE A 81 10.37 9.05 -3.44
N PHE A 82 11.36 9.66 -4.08
CA PHE A 82 11.20 10.94 -4.77
C PHE A 82 10.30 10.81 -6.00
N LEU A 83 10.53 9.80 -6.85
CA LEU A 83 9.74 9.59 -8.07
C LEU A 83 8.27 9.28 -7.76
N GLU A 84 8.01 8.40 -6.80
CA GLU A 84 6.66 8.09 -6.34
C GLU A 84 5.98 9.34 -5.78
N GLY A 85 6.70 10.13 -4.97
CA GLY A 85 6.17 11.37 -4.40
C GLY A 85 5.74 12.39 -5.44
N VAL A 86 6.50 12.58 -6.51
CA VAL A 86 6.14 13.49 -7.62
C VAL A 86 4.90 12.99 -8.35
N VAL A 87 4.85 11.70 -8.69
CA VAL A 87 3.68 11.12 -9.38
C VAL A 87 2.44 11.16 -8.47
N PHE A 88 2.61 10.87 -7.19
CA PHE A 88 1.55 10.98 -6.19
C PHE A 88 1.00 12.40 -6.14
N ALA A 89 1.85 13.43 -6.07
CA ALA A 89 1.43 14.83 -6.06
C ALA A 89 0.60 15.17 -7.32
N VAL A 90 1.07 14.77 -8.50
CA VAL A 90 0.35 14.98 -9.77
C VAL A 90 -1.01 14.27 -9.76
N LEU A 91 -1.06 13.00 -9.32
CA LEU A 91 -2.29 12.23 -9.25
C LEU A 91 -3.27 12.77 -8.19
N THR A 92 -2.78 13.34 -7.09
CA THR A 92 -3.64 13.97 -6.08
C THR A 92 -4.26 15.27 -6.59
N GLU A 93 -3.52 16.06 -7.37
CA GLU A 93 -4.06 17.24 -8.04
C GLU A 93 -5.14 16.82 -9.05
N LEU A 94 -4.88 15.80 -9.88
CA LEU A 94 -5.87 15.22 -10.81
C LEU A 94 -7.13 14.70 -10.10
N LYS A 95 -6.98 14.12 -8.91
CA LYS A 95 -8.10 13.68 -8.06
C LYS A 95 -8.88 14.88 -7.51
N ALA A 96 -8.22 15.97 -7.15
CA ALA A 96 -8.85 17.21 -6.71
C ALA A 96 -9.70 17.86 -7.82
N TYR A 97 -9.31 17.69 -9.09
CA TYR A 97 -10.11 18.09 -10.26
C TYR A 97 -11.33 17.17 -10.55
N ARG A 98 -11.72 16.28 -9.63
CA ARG A 98 -12.92 15.42 -9.69
C ARG A 98 -13.03 14.44 -10.87
N LEU A 99 -11.92 14.14 -11.56
CA LEU A 99 -11.92 13.08 -12.59
C LEU A 99 -12.24 11.69 -12.02
N PHE A 100 -12.01 11.49 -10.72
CA PHE A 100 -12.36 10.27 -9.99
C PHE A 100 -13.25 10.64 -8.81
N PRO A 101 -14.59 10.49 -8.91
CA PRO A 101 -15.47 10.69 -7.77
C PRO A 101 -15.20 9.57 -6.75
N CYS A 102 -14.45 9.90 -5.70
CA CYS A 102 -14.52 9.10 -4.48
C CYS A 102 -15.87 9.37 -3.87
N GLU A 103 -16.75 8.37 -3.87
CA GLU A 103 -17.88 8.32 -2.95
C GLU A 103 -17.31 8.60 -1.56
N GLY A 104 -17.62 9.78 -1.04
CA GLY A 104 -17.33 10.11 0.33
C GLY A 104 -17.94 8.98 1.15
N SER A 105 -17.09 8.18 1.79
CA SER A 105 -17.54 7.11 2.65
C SER A 105 -18.26 7.80 3.81
N ASP A 106 -19.56 8.01 3.64
CA ASP A 106 -20.45 8.48 4.68
C ASP A 106 -20.61 7.29 5.61
N LYS A 107 -19.55 7.03 6.38
CA LYS A 107 -19.43 5.90 7.30
C LYS A 107 -20.39 6.20 8.44
N ARG A 108 -21.67 5.88 8.21
CA ARG A 108 -22.72 5.90 9.22
C ARG A 108 -22.15 5.23 10.47
N LYS A 109 -22.14 5.95 11.59
CA LYS A 109 -21.73 5.44 12.91
C LYS A 109 -22.39 4.08 13.12
N LYS A 110 -21.61 2.99 13.07
CA LYS A 110 -22.10 1.66 13.44
C LYS A 110 -22.24 1.64 14.95
N SER A 111 -23.39 1.18 15.44
CA SER A 111 -23.67 1.01 16.86
C SER A 111 -22.57 0.20 17.56
N GLY A 112 -22.09 0.67 18.71
CA GLY A 112 -21.05 -0.01 19.50
C GLY A 112 -19.60 0.28 19.06
N TYR A 113 -19.41 1.03 17.97
CA TYR A 113 -18.08 1.42 17.51
C TYR A 113 -17.68 2.80 18.06
N VAL A 114 -16.43 2.93 18.46
CA VAL A 114 -15.84 4.16 18.99
C VAL A 114 -14.56 4.49 18.24
N TYR A 115 -14.29 5.78 18.06
CA TYR A 115 -13.05 6.23 17.43
C TYR A 115 -11.82 5.86 18.30
N ILE A 116 -10.75 5.43 17.65
CA ILE A 116 -9.54 4.90 18.29
C ILE A 116 -8.85 5.91 19.19
N GLY A 117 -8.90 7.19 18.81
CA GLY A 117 -8.36 8.29 19.62
C GLY A 117 -9.08 8.43 20.95
N ASP A 118 -10.39 8.20 20.95
CA ASP A 118 -11.18 8.29 22.17
C ASP A 118 -11.03 7.05 23.04
N LEU A 119 -10.80 5.88 22.42
CA LEU A 119 -10.45 4.65 23.15
C LEU A 119 -9.10 4.80 23.87
N ARG A 120 -8.12 5.46 23.22
CA ARG A 120 -6.84 5.81 23.84
C ARG A 120 -7.02 6.74 25.03
N GLU A 121 -7.82 7.80 24.87
CA GLU A 121 -8.06 8.76 25.95
C GLU A 121 -8.77 8.09 27.14
N TYR A 122 -9.78 7.26 26.87
CA TYR A 122 -10.47 6.49 27.89
C TYR A 122 -9.53 5.52 28.62
N ALA A 123 -8.69 4.79 27.89
CA ALA A 123 -7.71 3.89 28.48
C ALA A 123 -6.74 4.62 29.42
N MET A 124 -6.30 5.82 29.05
CA MET A 124 -5.40 6.65 29.87
C MET A 124 -6.11 7.24 31.09
N ARG A 125 -7.34 7.71 30.93
CA ARG A 125 -8.13 8.34 31.99
C ARG A 125 -8.55 7.32 33.06
N GLU A 126 -9.03 6.16 32.63
CA GLU A 126 -9.59 5.13 33.50
C GLU A 126 -8.52 4.10 33.94
N GLN A 127 -7.28 4.23 33.47
CA GLN A 127 -6.19 3.24 33.66
C GLN A 127 -6.60 1.80 33.32
N SER A 128 -7.50 1.65 32.33
CA SER A 128 -8.02 0.34 31.93
C SER A 128 -7.02 -0.39 31.03
N GLU A 129 -6.38 -1.43 31.56
CA GLU A 129 -5.46 -2.29 30.79
C GLU A 129 -6.14 -2.93 29.58
N LEU A 130 -7.42 -3.31 29.71
CA LEU A 130 -8.18 -3.94 28.64
C LEU A 130 -8.43 -2.96 27.49
N ALA A 131 -8.86 -1.73 27.77
CA ALA A 131 -9.05 -0.70 26.75
C ALA A 131 -7.73 -0.35 26.04
N TYR A 132 -6.62 -0.33 26.78
CA TYR A 132 -5.30 -0.07 26.22
C TYR A 132 -4.81 -1.20 25.29
N LYS A 133 -5.06 -2.46 25.67
CA LYS A 133 -4.73 -3.63 24.85
C LYS A 133 -5.49 -3.61 23.53
N GLU A 134 -6.80 -3.39 23.57
CA GLU A 134 -7.66 -3.29 22.38
C GLU A 134 -7.23 -2.13 21.47
N TYR A 135 -6.91 -0.96 22.05
CA TYR A 135 -6.34 0.16 21.32
C TYR A 135 -5.06 -0.23 20.59
N LYS A 136 -4.10 -0.86 21.29
CA LYS A 136 -2.79 -1.20 20.73
C LYS A 136 -2.91 -2.23 19.60
N GLU A 137 -3.80 -3.21 19.74
CA GLU A 137 -4.04 -4.22 18.71
C GLU A 137 -4.71 -3.63 17.47
N ALA A 138 -5.75 -2.81 17.65
CA ALA A 138 -6.45 -2.16 16.54
C ALA A 138 -5.54 -1.15 15.82
N PHE A 139 -4.77 -0.36 16.57
CA PHE A 139 -3.83 0.60 16.00
C PHE A 139 -2.67 -0.12 15.28
N GLY A 140 -2.15 -1.20 15.86
CA GLY A 140 -1.11 -2.02 15.24
C GLY A 140 -1.57 -2.60 13.91
N LYS A 141 -2.77 -3.22 13.86
CA LYS A 141 -3.34 -3.75 12.61
C LYS A 141 -3.51 -2.66 11.55
N TRP A 142 -4.04 -1.51 11.93
CA TRP A 142 -4.21 -0.38 11.02
C TRP A 142 -2.87 0.16 10.50
N TYR A 143 -1.88 0.31 11.38
CA TYR A 143 -0.55 0.77 11.03
C TYR A 143 0.18 -0.23 10.11
N ASP A 144 0.10 -1.52 10.43
CA ASP A 144 0.69 -2.58 9.61
C ASP A 144 0.03 -2.62 8.22
N GLU A 145 -1.29 -2.48 8.12
CA GLU A 145 -1.98 -2.39 6.83
C GLU A 145 -1.56 -1.16 6.03
N LEU A 146 -1.41 0.00 6.68
CA LEU A 146 -0.93 1.23 6.07
C LEU A 146 0.50 1.09 5.54
N VAL A 147 1.41 0.53 6.33
CA VAL A 147 2.80 0.29 5.93
C VAL A 147 2.85 -0.70 4.76
N ASN A 148 2.11 -1.81 4.84
CA ASN A 148 2.05 -2.81 3.76
C ASN A 148 1.48 -2.22 2.47
N LEU A 149 0.46 -1.36 2.55
CA LEU A 149 -0.13 -0.70 1.40
C LEU A 149 0.85 0.28 0.75
N HIS A 150 1.56 1.08 1.56
CA HIS A 150 2.59 1.99 1.06
C HIS A 150 3.75 1.24 0.40
N GLU A 151 4.20 0.13 0.99
CA GLU A 151 5.24 -0.71 0.40
C GLU A 151 4.78 -1.30 -0.92
N ALA A 152 3.57 -1.87 -0.98
CA ALA A 152 3.01 -2.45 -2.21
C ALA A 152 2.82 -1.39 -3.31
N ARG A 153 2.39 -0.17 -2.94
CA ARG A 153 2.27 0.96 -3.88
C ARG A 153 3.62 1.38 -4.45
N ARG A 154 4.64 1.48 -3.60
CA ARG A 154 6.00 1.83 -4.04
C ARG A 154 6.59 0.78 -4.96
N VAL A 155 6.46 -0.49 -4.60
CA VAL A 155 7.00 -1.60 -5.39
C VAL A 155 6.26 -1.72 -6.73
N SER A 156 4.93 -1.59 -6.75
CA SER A 156 4.16 -1.60 -8.00
C SER A 156 4.52 -0.43 -8.93
N PHE A 157 4.70 0.77 -8.37
CA PHE A 157 5.22 1.92 -9.11
C PHE A 157 6.62 1.65 -9.67
N GLY A 158 7.51 1.08 -8.87
CA GLY A 158 8.87 0.73 -9.31
C GLY A 158 8.88 -0.29 -10.44
N CYS A 159 8.02 -1.31 -10.39
CA CYS A 159 7.87 -2.27 -11.48
C CYS A 159 7.41 -1.57 -12.78
N LEU A 160 6.42 -0.68 -12.69
CA LEU A 160 5.93 0.08 -13.84
C LEU A 160 7.04 0.96 -14.43
N PHE A 161 7.75 1.71 -13.58
CA PHE A 161 8.84 2.59 -13.99
C PHE A 161 9.97 1.81 -14.66
N LEU A 162 10.44 0.71 -14.04
CA LEU A 162 11.51 -0.10 -14.59
C LEU A 162 11.11 -0.82 -15.87
N PHE A 163 9.85 -1.26 -15.98
CA PHE A 163 9.33 -1.84 -17.22
C PHE A 163 9.37 -0.81 -18.36
N VAL A 164 8.85 0.40 -18.13
CA VAL A 164 8.88 1.47 -19.14
C VAL A 164 10.32 1.84 -19.49
N PHE A 165 11.20 1.98 -18.49
CA PHE A 165 12.61 2.29 -18.70
C PHE A 165 13.32 1.20 -19.51
N GLY A 166 13.14 -0.07 -19.16
CA GLY A 166 13.69 -1.21 -19.89
C GLY A 166 13.14 -1.31 -21.31
N TRP A 167 11.85 -1.01 -21.50
CA TRP A 167 11.21 -1.01 -22.83
C TRP A 167 11.74 0.13 -23.71
N ILE A 168 11.94 1.32 -23.16
CA ILE A 168 12.60 2.46 -23.83
C ILE A 168 14.03 2.07 -24.21
N LEU A 169 14.81 1.50 -23.28
CA LEU A 169 16.18 1.06 -23.58
C LEU A 169 16.23 0.00 -24.69
N SER A 170 15.29 -0.95 -24.70
CA SER A 170 15.18 -1.93 -25.77
C SER A 170 14.92 -1.26 -27.13
N ALA A 171 14.01 -0.28 -27.16
CA ALA A 171 13.66 0.46 -28.38
C ALA A 171 14.82 1.34 -28.91
N PHE A 172 15.56 2.03 -28.04
CA PHE A 172 16.64 2.94 -28.44
C PHE A 172 17.97 2.23 -28.71
N ASN A 173 18.35 1.25 -27.88
CA ASN A 173 19.66 0.60 -27.97
C ASN A 173 19.62 -0.73 -28.74
N GLY A 174 18.45 -1.18 -29.21
CA GLY A 174 18.29 -2.49 -29.84
C GLY A 174 18.68 -3.65 -28.92
N SER A 175 18.61 -3.42 -27.60
CA SER A 175 19.00 -4.40 -26.58
C SER A 175 18.14 -5.65 -26.72
N LYS A 176 18.81 -6.80 -26.83
CA LYS A 176 18.18 -8.11 -27.03
C LYS A 176 18.13 -8.91 -25.72
N GLY A 177 17.07 -9.68 -25.55
CA GLY A 177 16.82 -10.53 -24.37
C GLY A 177 16.38 -9.75 -23.14
N VAL A 178 15.72 -8.61 -23.33
CA VAL A 178 15.02 -7.88 -22.27
C VAL A 178 13.82 -8.71 -21.79
N PHE A 179 13.30 -8.46 -20.59
CA PHE A 179 12.14 -9.17 -20.03
C PHE A 179 11.00 -9.37 -21.05
N LEU A 180 10.70 -8.33 -21.85
CA LEU A 180 9.67 -8.38 -22.88
C LEU A 180 9.96 -9.42 -23.98
N ASP A 181 11.23 -9.56 -24.40
CA ASP A 181 11.65 -10.53 -25.42
C ASP A 181 11.50 -11.96 -24.89
N GLY A 182 11.81 -12.17 -23.60
CA GLY A 182 11.61 -13.45 -22.92
C GLY A 182 10.13 -13.84 -22.85
N VAL A 183 9.26 -12.90 -22.48
CA VAL A 183 7.80 -13.12 -22.44
C VAL A 183 7.25 -13.37 -23.84
N TYR A 184 7.71 -12.61 -24.84
CA TYR A 184 7.32 -12.78 -26.24
C TYR A 184 7.67 -14.18 -26.76
N SER A 185 8.92 -14.61 -26.54
CA SER A 185 9.40 -15.95 -26.95
C SER A 185 8.71 -17.08 -26.19
N PHE A 186 8.30 -16.87 -24.93
CA PHE A 186 7.65 -17.89 -24.12
C PHE A 186 6.18 -18.11 -24.52
N LEU A 187 5.47 -17.03 -24.84
CA LEU A 187 4.05 -17.10 -25.16
C LEU A 187 3.76 -17.47 -26.62
N ASP A 188 4.79 -17.52 -27.48
CA ASP A 188 4.72 -17.81 -28.92
C ASP A 188 3.53 -17.10 -29.60
N LEU A 189 3.38 -15.82 -29.26
CA LEU A 189 2.23 -15.02 -29.66
C LEU A 189 2.42 -14.51 -31.09
N SER A 190 1.40 -14.71 -31.93
CA SER A 190 1.28 -14.12 -33.27
C SER A 190 1.04 -12.60 -33.28
N MET A 191 1.23 -11.94 -32.14
CA MET A 191 1.06 -10.51 -31.96
C MET A 191 2.38 -9.76 -32.16
N SER A 192 2.33 -8.44 -32.35
CA SER A 192 3.54 -7.63 -32.45
C SER A 192 4.18 -7.40 -31.07
N HIS A 193 5.51 -7.29 -31.06
CA HIS A 193 6.31 -7.03 -29.85
C HIS A 193 5.87 -5.75 -29.12
N PHE A 194 5.46 -4.73 -29.89
CA PHE A 194 4.94 -3.48 -29.38
C PHE A 194 3.57 -3.66 -28.69
N LEU A 195 2.66 -4.44 -29.29
CA LEU A 195 1.33 -4.69 -28.71
C LEU A 195 1.45 -5.43 -27.37
N LEU A 196 2.35 -6.42 -27.28
CA LEU A 196 2.62 -7.12 -26.03
C LEU A 196 3.14 -6.15 -24.96
N GLY A 197 4.05 -5.24 -25.33
CA GLY A 197 4.55 -4.20 -24.44
C GLY A 197 3.42 -3.30 -23.90
N CYS A 198 2.50 -2.87 -24.78
CA CYS A 198 1.32 -2.11 -24.38
C CYS A 198 0.41 -2.86 -23.40
N ILE A 199 0.20 -4.17 -23.63
CA ILE A 199 -0.64 -5.00 -22.75
C ILE A 199 0.01 -5.10 -21.36
N VAL A 200 1.31 -5.43 -21.29
CA VAL A 200 2.03 -5.53 -20.01
C VAL A 200 2.04 -4.19 -19.28
N PHE A 201 2.26 -3.09 -20.01
CA PHE A 201 2.17 -1.74 -19.46
C PHE A 201 0.79 -1.45 -18.86
N LEU A 202 -0.29 -1.74 -19.59
CA LEU A 202 -1.65 -1.53 -19.10
C LEU A 202 -1.96 -2.38 -17.87
N VAL A 203 -1.51 -3.64 -17.83
CA VAL A 203 -1.67 -4.50 -16.65
C VAL A 203 -0.95 -3.91 -15.44
N LEU A 204 0.32 -3.50 -15.59
CA LEU A 204 1.08 -2.87 -14.51
C LEU A 204 0.45 -1.54 -14.07
N LEU A 205 -0.08 -0.75 -15.01
CA LEU A 205 -0.77 0.50 -14.72
C LEU A 205 -2.05 0.26 -13.92
N VAL A 206 -2.87 -0.71 -14.30
CA VAL A 206 -4.09 -1.08 -13.55
C VAL A 206 -3.73 -1.57 -12.15
N VAL A 207 -2.69 -2.39 -12.01
CA VAL A 207 -2.20 -2.85 -10.71
C VAL A 207 -1.77 -1.66 -9.85
N TYR A 208 -0.98 -0.74 -10.39
CA TYR A 208 -0.56 0.48 -9.69
C TYR A 208 -1.76 1.34 -9.27
N LEU A 209 -2.71 1.59 -10.19
CA LEU A 209 -3.91 2.37 -9.91
C LEU A 209 -4.80 1.72 -8.85
N ALA A 210 -4.88 0.39 -8.82
CA ALA A 210 -5.62 -0.34 -7.79
C ALA A 210 -5.03 -0.11 -6.38
N PHE A 211 -3.69 -0.07 -6.24
CA PHE A 211 -3.03 0.24 -4.97
C PHE A 211 -3.00 1.74 -4.64
N TYR A 212 -3.01 2.60 -5.66
CA TYR A 212 -3.11 4.05 -5.50
C TYR A 212 -4.51 4.47 -5.00
N GLY A 213 -5.56 3.95 -5.65
CA GLY A 213 -6.96 4.26 -5.31
C GLY A 213 -7.46 3.57 -4.04
N ARG A 214 -6.75 2.54 -3.57
CA ARG A 214 -7.02 1.93 -2.27
C ARG A 214 -6.60 2.90 -1.18
N GLU A 215 -7.59 3.41 -0.46
CA GLU A 215 -7.38 4.06 0.82
C GLU A 215 -7.42 2.96 1.89
N VAL A 216 -6.52 3.01 2.87
CA VAL A 216 -6.68 2.19 4.08
C VAL A 216 -7.99 2.59 4.69
N ASP A 217 -8.83 1.61 5.01
CA ASP A 217 -10.19 1.84 5.47
C ASP A 217 -10.15 2.84 6.64
N SER A 218 -10.50 4.10 6.37
CA SER A 218 -10.30 5.24 7.30
C SER A 218 -11.16 5.17 8.56
N SER A 219 -11.85 4.04 8.74
CA SER A 219 -12.58 3.76 9.97
C SER A 219 -11.58 3.31 11.01
N LEU A 220 -10.95 4.30 11.64
CA LEU A 220 -10.33 4.21 12.96
C LEU A 220 -11.41 3.93 14.04
N TRP A 221 -12.43 3.14 13.71
CA TRP A 221 -13.58 2.81 14.54
C TRP A 221 -13.35 1.40 15.07
N VAL A 222 -13.23 1.27 16.38
CA VAL A 222 -13.03 0.01 17.09
C VAL A 222 -14.32 -0.34 17.83
N TYR A 223 -14.72 -1.61 17.78
CA TYR A 223 -15.87 -2.07 18.55
C TYR A 223 -15.53 -2.08 20.04
N TYR A 224 -16.10 -1.14 20.79
CA TYR A 224 -15.91 -1.04 22.23
C TYR A 224 -17.20 -0.52 22.89
N PRO A 225 -18.18 -1.41 23.13
CA PRO A 225 -19.50 -1.06 23.66
C PRO A 225 -19.48 -0.26 24.98
N PRO A 226 -18.60 -0.57 25.96
CA PRO A 226 -18.61 0.16 27.23
C PRO A 226 -18.39 1.66 27.07
N LEU A 227 -17.43 2.06 26.22
CA LEU A 227 -17.16 3.46 25.93
C LEU A 227 -18.24 4.08 25.04
N TYR A 228 -18.82 3.28 24.13
CA TYR A 228 -19.92 3.73 23.28
C TYR A 228 -21.12 4.15 24.13
N ASP A 229 -21.50 3.35 25.11
CA ASP A 229 -22.65 3.64 25.98
C ASP A 229 -22.43 4.88 26.85
N ILE A 230 -21.20 5.07 27.35
CA ILE A 230 -20.83 6.28 28.10
C ILE A 230 -21.02 7.52 27.22
N LYS A 231 -20.53 7.49 25.99
CA LYS A 231 -20.64 8.61 25.05
C LYS A 231 -22.07 8.89 24.62
N VAL A 232 -22.87 7.86 24.38
CA VAL A 232 -24.29 8.04 24.05
C VAL A 232 -25.02 8.71 25.21
N LYS A 233 -24.69 8.35 26.46
CA LYS A 233 -25.25 9.02 27.65
C LYS A 233 -24.80 10.47 27.77
N GLU A 234 -23.53 10.77 27.53
CA GLU A 234 -23.00 12.14 27.54
C GLU A 234 -23.63 13.01 26.44
N GLU A 235 -23.77 12.45 25.23
CA GLU A 235 -24.36 13.16 24.09
C GLU A 235 -25.85 13.44 24.34
N LYS A 236 -26.59 12.50 24.95
CA LYS A 236 -27.98 12.72 25.38
C LYS A 236 -28.08 13.85 26.41
N LYS A 237 -27.27 13.80 27.48
CA LYS A 237 -27.23 14.86 28.51
C LYS A 237 -26.86 16.23 27.94
N ARG A 238 -25.94 16.28 26.97
CA ARG A 238 -25.55 17.52 26.30
C ARG A 238 -26.72 18.10 25.49
N ARG A 239 -27.41 17.27 24.71
CA ARG A 239 -28.60 17.69 23.93
C ARG A 239 -29.74 18.14 24.84
N GLU A 240 -29.92 17.52 26.00
CA GLU A 240 -30.91 17.94 26.99
C GLU A 240 -30.59 19.33 27.56
N ARG A 241 -29.33 19.57 27.95
CA ARG A 241 -28.88 20.88 28.42
C ARG A 241 -29.01 21.97 27.34
N GLU A 242 -28.64 21.67 26.10
CA GLU A 242 -28.80 22.61 24.97
C GLU A 242 -30.28 22.96 24.76
N ARG A 243 -31.19 21.98 24.84
CA ARG A 243 -32.65 22.22 24.75
C ARG A 243 -33.22 22.97 25.95
N GLU A 244 -32.64 22.84 27.14
CA GLU A 244 -33.05 23.61 28.31
C GLU A 244 -32.62 25.07 28.19
N ILE A 245 -31.38 25.33 27.81
CA ILE A 245 -30.86 26.68 27.55
C ILE A 245 -31.67 27.36 26.46
N GLU A 246 -32.00 26.65 25.37
CA GLU A 246 -32.83 27.18 24.29
C GLU A 246 -34.25 27.54 24.77
N ARG A 247 -34.85 26.68 25.60
CA ARG A 247 -36.16 26.95 26.23
C ARG A 247 -36.13 28.15 27.18
N GLU A 248 -35.09 28.29 28.00
CA GLU A 248 -34.91 29.44 28.89
C GLU A 248 -34.69 30.72 28.10
N TYR A 249 -33.88 30.67 27.04
CA TYR A 249 -33.63 31.80 26.15
C TYR A 249 -34.93 32.26 25.47
N GLU A 250 -35.74 31.34 24.93
CA GLU A 250 -37.05 31.69 24.36
C GLU A 250 -38.00 32.31 25.40
N MET A 251 -38.07 31.74 26.61
CA MET A 251 -38.91 32.30 27.67
C MET A 251 -38.48 33.72 28.06
N ASN A 252 -37.18 33.96 28.24
CA ASN A 252 -36.68 35.29 28.57
C ASN A 252 -36.91 36.30 27.44
N LYS A 253 -36.77 35.88 26.18
CA LYS A 253 -37.07 36.71 25.01
C LYS A 253 -38.56 37.11 24.97
N ARG A 254 -39.48 36.19 25.27
CA ARG A 254 -40.92 36.50 25.34
C ARG A 254 -41.22 37.50 26.46
N LYS A 255 -40.68 37.28 27.66
CA LYS A 255 -40.83 38.21 28.81
C LYS A 255 -40.29 39.62 28.53
N LEU A 256 -39.19 39.72 27.79
CA LEU A 256 -38.62 41.02 27.38
C LEU A 256 -39.53 41.75 26.39
N LYS A 257 -40.10 41.02 25.43
CA LYS A 257 -41.05 41.57 24.46
C LYS A 257 -42.32 42.08 25.16
N ASP A 258 -42.87 41.28 26.06
CA ASP A 258 -44.04 41.65 26.86
C ASP A 258 -43.79 42.86 27.77
N LYS A 259 -42.54 43.16 28.15
CA LYS A 259 -42.17 44.37 28.93
C LYS A 259 -41.96 45.61 28.07
N GLN A 260 -41.73 45.46 26.77
CA GLN A 260 -41.47 46.56 25.85
C GLN A 260 -42.76 47.14 25.25
N ASP A 261 -43.85 46.38 25.31
CA ASP A 261 -45.18 46.73 24.82
C ASP A 261 -46.09 47.41 25.89
N TRP A 262 -45.53 47.76 27.06
CA TRP A 262 -46.16 48.59 28.11
C TRP A 262 -45.42 49.92 28.26
#